data_AF-A0A848NZN2-F1
#
_entry.id   AF-A0A848NZN2-F1
#
_cell.length_a   1.000
_cell.length_b   1.000
_cell.length_c   1.000
_cell.angle_alpha   90.00
_cell.angle_beta   90.00
_cell.angle_gamma   90.00
#
_symmetry.space_group_name_H-M   'P 1'
#
loop_
_entity.id
_entity.type
_entity.pdbx_description
1 polymer ?
#
loop_
_entity_poly.entity_id
_entity_poly.type
_entity_poly.pdbx_seq_one_letter_code
_entity_poly.pdbx_strand_id
1 'polypeptide(L)'
;MSIITRFLSDIYSGVNPKTGLGGGIPAQPIGTGGGVGYYWYPITKVVAQASDPNPLVFQVTSNDTIIEVDASVQNVQIVLPNATTSNGQGKIIKRVDAAFNAAMAVTIVDVAGNNVEGAASQSLNALNAIFQAQSDGVSWQCLGGSNSAAWGHVQPIANVAPGASPFTYTAPAAGTVVVTGGTVSNIQLKRGATTITIAAASPATIPVSAGDQVIVTYSAAPTMSFVPR
;
A
#
# COMPACT_ATOMS: atom_id res chain seq x y z
N MET A 1 -22.69 -0.19 -18.66
CA MET A 1 -22.16 -1.33 -19.43
C MET A 1 -20.65 -1.20 -19.37
N SER A 2 -19.95 -2.01 -18.55
CA SER A 2 -18.50 -1.87 -18.40
C SER A 2 -17.78 -2.11 -19.74
N ILE A 3 -16.79 -1.26 -20.05
CA ILE A 3 -15.95 -1.39 -21.24
C ILE A 3 -14.62 -1.99 -20.78
N ILE A 4 -14.30 -3.19 -21.28
CA ILE A 4 -12.99 -3.80 -21.14
C ILE A 4 -12.28 -3.66 -22.47
N THR A 5 -11.09 -3.04 -22.47
CA THR A 5 -10.28 -2.91 -23.68
C THR A 5 -8.88 -3.47 -23.41
N ARG A 6 -8.38 -4.29 -24.34
CA ARG A 6 -7.04 -4.90 -24.27
C ARG A 6 -6.15 -4.27 -25.33
N PHE A 7 -4.97 -3.81 -24.91
CA PHE A 7 -3.96 -3.19 -25.77
C PHE A 7 -2.62 -3.91 -25.61
N LEU A 8 -1.80 -3.92 -26.66
CA LEU A 8 -0.39 -4.29 -26.61
C LEU A 8 0.42 -2.98 -26.60
N SER A 9 1.34 -2.81 -25.65
CA SER A 9 2.21 -1.63 -25.58
C SER A 9 3.67 -2.00 -25.38
N ASP A 10 4.57 -1.26 -26.02
CA ASP A 10 6.00 -1.57 -26.07
C ASP A 10 6.74 -0.74 -25.02
N ILE A 11 7.52 -1.39 -24.14
CA ILE A 11 8.40 -0.71 -23.18
C ILE A 11 9.83 -1.23 -23.36
N TYR A 12 10.78 -0.32 -23.59
CA TYR A 12 12.19 -0.62 -23.79
C TYR A 12 12.96 -0.58 -22.46
N SER A 13 13.77 -1.60 -22.16
CA SER A 13 14.70 -1.64 -21.03
C SER A 13 16.11 -1.98 -21.51
N GLY A 14 17.01 -0.99 -21.46
CA GLY A 14 18.29 -0.99 -22.19
C GLY A 14 19.47 -1.74 -21.57
N VAL A 15 19.30 -2.75 -20.71
CA VAL A 15 20.45 -3.51 -20.18
C VAL A 15 20.19 -5.00 -20.09
N ASN A 16 21.02 -5.79 -20.78
CA ASN A 16 21.05 -7.25 -20.74
C ASN A 16 22.00 -7.71 -19.62
N PRO A 17 21.54 -8.39 -18.55
CA PRO A 17 22.38 -8.78 -17.42
C PRO A 17 23.33 -9.96 -17.69
N LYS A 18 23.44 -10.48 -18.93
CA LYS A 18 24.00 -11.82 -19.16
C LYS A 18 25.32 -11.93 -19.91
N THR A 19 26.09 -10.85 -20.10
CA THR A 19 27.39 -10.96 -20.79
C THR A 19 28.53 -10.34 -20.00
N GLY A 20 28.93 -11.01 -18.93
CA GLY A 20 30.33 -11.09 -18.55
C GLY A 20 31.05 -12.03 -19.51
N LEU A 21 32.03 -11.48 -20.26
CA LEU A 21 33.16 -12.15 -20.89
C LEU A 21 32.91 -13.43 -21.74
N GLY A 22 32.90 -13.24 -23.06
CA GLY A 22 33.59 -14.14 -24.02
C GLY A 22 32.85 -15.40 -24.49
N GLY A 23 32.95 -15.66 -25.80
CA GLY A 23 32.69 -16.96 -26.40
C GLY A 23 31.37 -17.05 -27.16
N GLY A 24 31.46 -16.90 -28.48
CA GLY A 24 30.31 -17.08 -29.38
C GLY A 24 29.80 -18.52 -29.38
N ILE A 25 28.51 -18.67 -29.16
CA ILE A 25 27.71 -19.79 -29.65
C ILE A 25 26.63 -19.15 -30.53
N PRO A 26 26.47 -19.53 -31.81
CA PRO A 26 25.39 -19.01 -32.63
C PRO A 26 24.09 -19.68 -32.17
N ALA A 27 23.40 -19.07 -31.22
CA ALA A 27 22.03 -19.45 -30.89
C ALA A 27 21.15 -19.11 -32.10
N GLN A 28 20.81 -20.12 -32.90
CA GLN A 28 19.78 -20.03 -33.93
C GLN A 28 18.43 -19.83 -33.25
N PRO A 29 17.74 -18.70 -33.47
CA PRO A 29 16.47 -18.44 -32.84
C PRO A 29 15.35 -19.26 -33.47
N ILE A 30 14.62 -20.03 -32.66
CA ILE A 30 13.35 -20.65 -33.05
C ILE A 30 12.24 -19.67 -32.66
N GLY A 31 11.66 -19.00 -33.66
CA GLY A 31 10.59 -18.00 -33.50
C GLY A 31 11.07 -16.56 -33.75
N THR A 32 10.16 -15.71 -34.25
CA THR A 32 10.38 -14.29 -34.65
C THR A 32 10.84 -13.34 -33.52
N GLY A 33 11.14 -13.86 -32.32
CA GLY A 33 11.54 -13.08 -31.14
C GLY A 33 12.92 -13.42 -30.59
N GLY A 34 13.79 -14.05 -31.37
CA GLY A 34 15.17 -14.31 -30.94
C GLY A 34 16.14 -13.19 -31.29
N GLY A 35 16.07 -12.12 -30.52
CA GLY A 35 17.00 -11.00 -30.55
C GLY A 35 16.66 -10.01 -29.44
N VAL A 36 17.65 -9.67 -28.61
CA VAL A 36 17.71 -8.50 -27.72
C VAL A 36 16.35 -7.96 -27.20
N GLY A 37 15.88 -8.52 -26.08
CA GLY A 37 15.41 -7.73 -24.94
C GLY A 37 14.03 -7.05 -24.93
N TYR A 38 13.03 -7.52 -25.67
CA TYR A 38 11.64 -7.04 -25.51
C TYR A 38 10.81 -8.02 -24.67
N TYR A 39 10.29 -7.55 -23.53
CA TYR A 39 9.23 -8.26 -22.81
C TYR A 39 7.89 -7.64 -23.19
N TRP A 40 7.12 -8.39 -23.96
CA TRP A 40 5.77 -8.00 -24.37
C TRP A 40 4.80 -8.35 -23.25
N TYR A 41 4.26 -7.34 -22.57
CA TYR A 41 3.20 -7.55 -21.59
C TYR A 41 1.89 -6.98 -22.13
N PRO A 42 0.82 -7.78 -22.16
CA PRO A 42 -0.51 -7.27 -22.47
C PRO A 42 -0.97 -6.30 -21.37
N ILE A 43 -1.53 -5.17 -21.82
CA ILE A 43 -2.21 -4.20 -20.95
C ILE A 43 -3.72 -4.40 -21.08
N THR A 44 -4.37 -4.60 -19.95
CA THR A 44 -5.82 -4.67 -19.85
C THR A 44 -6.32 -3.44 -19.12
N LYS A 45 -7.22 -2.69 -19.76
CA LYS A 45 -7.86 -1.52 -19.16
C LYS A 45 -9.26 -1.88 -18.68
N VAL A 46 -9.50 -1.62 -17.40
CA VAL A 46 -10.78 -1.82 -16.70
C VAL A 46 -11.34 -0.46 -16.35
N VAL A 47 -12.49 -0.10 -16.91
CA VAL A 47 -13.15 1.18 -16.65
C VAL A 47 -14.50 0.94 -16.01
N ALA A 48 -14.66 1.40 -14.77
CA ALA A 48 -15.95 1.38 -14.10
C ALA A 48 -16.91 2.41 -14.70
N GLN A 49 -18.19 2.08 -14.78
CA GLN A 49 -19.22 3.00 -15.26
C GLN A 49 -20.34 3.10 -14.24
N ALA A 50 -20.78 4.33 -13.94
CA ALA A 50 -21.77 4.63 -12.93
C ALA A 50 -23.14 4.05 -13.29
N SER A 51 -23.51 2.93 -12.66
CA SER A 51 -24.92 2.49 -12.58
C SER A 51 -25.21 1.45 -11.50
N ASP A 52 -24.21 0.94 -10.77
CA ASP A 52 -24.39 -0.15 -9.80
C ASP A 52 -23.72 0.19 -8.45
N PRO A 53 -24.43 0.09 -7.32
CA PRO A 53 -23.85 0.26 -5.98
C PRO A 53 -22.86 -0.86 -5.58
N ASN A 54 -22.90 -2.02 -6.24
CA ASN A 54 -21.95 -3.10 -5.99
C ASN A 54 -20.59 -2.79 -6.63
N PRO A 55 -19.47 -3.38 -6.18
CA PRO A 55 -18.20 -3.24 -6.88
C PRO A 55 -18.26 -3.83 -8.30
N LEU A 56 -17.61 -3.19 -9.27
CA LEU A 56 -17.34 -3.81 -10.56
C LEU A 56 -16.31 -4.93 -10.36
N VAL A 57 -16.67 -6.17 -10.64
CA VAL A 57 -15.76 -7.31 -10.50
C VAL A 57 -15.09 -7.64 -11.83
N PHE A 58 -13.76 -7.62 -11.86
CA PHE A 58 -12.95 -8.05 -13.01
C PHE A 58 -12.17 -9.33 -12.68
N GLN A 59 -12.45 -10.39 -13.42
CA GLN A 59 -11.77 -11.69 -13.30
C GLN A 59 -10.49 -11.69 -14.14
N VAL A 60 -9.34 -11.69 -13.47
CA VAL A 60 -8.03 -11.69 -14.10
C VAL A 60 -7.75 -13.06 -14.72
N THR A 61 -7.25 -13.07 -15.95
CA THR A 61 -6.81 -14.29 -16.63
C THR A 61 -5.28 -14.41 -16.63
N SER A 62 -4.75 -15.59 -17.00
CA SER A 62 -3.31 -15.80 -17.14
C SER A 62 -2.67 -14.79 -18.10
N ASN A 63 -3.41 -14.30 -19.10
CA ASN A 63 -2.94 -13.35 -20.10
C ASN A 63 -3.06 -11.88 -19.67
N ASP A 64 -3.59 -11.55 -18.50
CA ASP A 64 -3.63 -10.15 -18.05
C ASP A 64 -2.40 -9.90 -17.16
N THR A 65 -1.33 -9.31 -17.70
CA THR A 65 -0.10 -9.05 -16.92
C THR A 65 -0.13 -7.66 -16.29
N ILE A 66 -0.48 -6.63 -17.07
CA ILE A 66 -0.64 -5.26 -16.59
C ILE A 66 -2.13 -4.91 -16.65
N ILE A 67 -2.68 -4.44 -15.55
CA ILE A 67 -4.10 -4.13 -15.39
C ILE A 67 -4.20 -2.68 -14.93
N GLU A 68 -4.73 -1.83 -15.80
CA GLU A 68 -5.00 -0.44 -15.52
C GLU A 68 -6.47 -0.26 -15.15
N VAL A 69 -6.73 0.25 -13.95
CA VAL A 69 -8.06 0.31 -13.38
C VAL A 69 -8.47 1.76 -13.15
N ASP A 70 -9.56 2.17 -13.80
CA ASP A 70 -10.23 3.43 -13.55
C ASP A 70 -11.44 3.18 -12.63
N ALA A 71 -11.30 3.62 -11.38
CA ALA A 71 -12.33 3.54 -10.34
C ALA A 71 -12.97 4.90 -10.04
N SER A 72 -12.95 5.86 -10.99
CA SER A 72 -13.44 7.23 -10.77
C SER A 72 -14.88 7.31 -10.27
N VAL A 73 -15.71 6.33 -10.64
CA VAL A 73 -17.17 6.39 -10.46
C VAL A 73 -17.78 5.26 -9.62
N GLN A 74 -17.02 4.21 -9.33
CA GLN A 74 -17.48 3.00 -8.64
C GLN A 74 -16.26 2.20 -8.14
N ASN A 75 -16.41 1.50 -7.01
CA ASN A 75 -15.40 0.55 -6.53
C ASN A 75 -15.14 -0.55 -7.56
N VAL A 76 -13.88 -0.97 -7.72
CA VAL A 76 -13.52 -2.08 -8.61
C VAL A 76 -12.84 -3.18 -7.80
N GLN A 77 -13.27 -4.42 -7.99
CA GLN A 77 -12.63 -5.60 -7.43
C GLN A 77 -11.90 -6.36 -8.53
N ILE A 78 -10.59 -6.48 -8.39
CA ILE A 78 -9.71 -7.30 -9.22
C ILE A 78 -9.58 -8.67 -8.56
N VAL A 79 -10.06 -9.70 -9.24
CA VAL A 79 -10.02 -11.07 -8.75
C VAL A 79 -8.90 -11.81 -9.46
N LEU A 80 -7.82 -12.07 -8.73
CA LEU A 80 -6.66 -12.82 -9.19
C LEU A 80 -7.00 -14.31 -9.36
N PRO A 81 -6.34 -15.02 -10.31
CA PRO A 81 -6.44 -16.47 -10.39
C PRO A 81 -5.98 -17.13 -9.09
N ASN A 82 -6.44 -18.36 -8.83
CA ASN A 82 -6.06 -19.11 -7.64
C ASN A 82 -4.53 -19.25 -7.57
N ALA A 83 -3.94 -18.66 -6.53
CA ALA A 83 -2.50 -18.64 -6.27
C ALA A 83 -1.87 -20.04 -6.38
N THR A 84 -2.52 -21.06 -5.80
CA THR A 84 -2.03 -22.45 -5.78
C THR A 84 -1.87 -23.09 -7.17
N THR A 85 -2.63 -22.59 -8.15
CA THR A 85 -2.56 -23.07 -9.54
C THR A 85 -1.81 -22.12 -10.47
N SER A 86 -1.35 -20.97 -9.95
CA SER A 86 -0.77 -19.86 -10.71
C SER A 86 0.68 -19.59 -10.31
N ASN A 87 1.38 -20.59 -9.77
CA ASN A 87 2.75 -20.46 -9.25
C ASN A 87 3.68 -19.76 -10.26
N GLY A 88 4.40 -18.73 -9.80
CA GLY A 88 5.33 -17.93 -10.58
C GLY A 88 4.69 -16.86 -11.46
N GLN A 89 3.36 -16.83 -11.62
CA GLN A 89 2.70 -15.80 -12.41
C GLN A 89 2.81 -14.43 -11.74
N GLY A 90 3.17 -13.41 -12.52
CA GLY A 90 3.23 -12.01 -12.09
C GLY A 90 2.03 -11.20 -12.60
N LYS A 91 1.55 -10.27 -11.77
CA LYS A 91 0.46 -9.33 -12.08
C LYS A 91 0.83 -7.94 -11.61
N ILE A 92 0.53 -6.92 -12.42
CA ILE A 92 0.73 -5.52 -12.08
C ILE A 92 -0.63 -4.86 -12.17
N ILE A 93 -1.16 -4.38 -11.05
CA ILE A 93 -2.43 -3.67 -10.98
C ILE A 93 -2.10 -2.21 -10.69
N LYS A 94 -2.66 -1.28 -11.46
CA LYS A 94 -2.46 0.15 -11.27
C LYS A 94 -3.79 0.87 -11.29
N ARG A 95 -3.99 1.78 -10.33
CA ARG A 95 -5.13 2.70 -10.35
C ARG A 95 -4.82 3.93 -11.20
N VAL A 96 -5.64 4.17 -12.23
CA VAL A 96 -5.46 5.22 -13.25
C VAL A 96 -6.76 5.99 -13.50
N ASP A 97 -7.45 6.38 -12.43
CA ASP A 97 -8.71 7.11 -12.51
C ASP A 97 -8.64 8.32 -13.45
N ALA A 98 -9.65 8.48 -14.30
CA ALA A 98 -9.85 9.71 -15.09
C ALA A 98 -10.08 10.93 -14.18
N ALA A 99 -10.78 10.74 -13.06
CA ALA A 99 -10.94 11.73 -11.99
C ALA A 99 -10.88 11.03 -10.63
N PHE A 100 -9.86 11.34 -9.83
CA PHE A 100 -9.65 10.68 -8.54
C PHE A 100 -10.84 10.90 -7.60
N ASN A 101 -11.37 9.80 -7.07
CA ASN A 101 -12.42 9.79 -6.07
C ASN A 101 -11.96 8.99 -4.84
N ALA A 102 -11.72 9.69 -3.72
CA ALA A 102 -11.21 9.09 -2.49
C ALA A 102 -12.21 8.13 -1.81
N ALA A 103 -13.50 8.21 -2.15
CA ALA A 103 -14.50 7.26 -1.66
C ALA A 103 -14.50 5.93 -2.44
N MET A 104 -13.82 5.90 -3.59
CA MET A 104 -13.69 4.70 -4.42
C MET A 104 -12.33 4.04 -4.20
N ALA A 105 -12.31 2.72 -4.32
CA ALA A 105 -11.12 1.89 -4.16
C ALA A 105 -11.02 0.84 -5.27
N VAL A 106 -9.79 0.41 -5.55
CA VAL A 106 -9.53 -0.82 -6.29
C VAL A 106 -9.12 -1.88 -5.28
N THR A 107 -9.97 -2.87 -5.05
CA THR A 107 -9.69 -4.01 -4.16
C THR A 107 -9.12 -5.17 -4.97
N ILE A 108 -8.21 -5.93 -4.38
CA ILE A 108 -7.52 -7.04 -5.02
C ILE A 108 -7.71 -8.26 -4.12
N VAL A 109 -8.24 -9.35 -4.68
CA VAL A 109 -8.51 -10.60 -3.98
C VAL A 109 -8.05 -11.79 -4.80
N ASP A 110 -7.89 -12.95 -4.18
CA ASP A 110 -7.73 -14.23 -4.87
C ASP A 110 -9.08 -14.94 -5.03
N VAL A 111 -9.34 -15.56 -6.18
CA VAL A 111 -10.61 -16.25 -6.48
C VAL A 111 -10.93 -17.41 -5.53
N ALA A 112 -9.90 -18.06 -4.97
CA ALA A 112 -10.05 -19.16 -4.02
C ALA A 112 -9.92 -18.69 -2.57
N GLY A 113 -9.82 -17.37 -2.33
CA GLY A 113 -9.68 -16.80 -0.99
C GLY A 113 -8.30 -17.00 -0.37
N ASN A 114 -7.27 -17.32 -1.17
CA ASN A 114 -5.90 -17.32 -0.69
C ASN A 114 -5.47 -15.91 -0.28
N ASN A 115 -4.44 -15.82 0.55
CA ASN A 115 -3.91 -14.53 0.97
C ASN A 115 -3.27 -13.77 -0.21
N VAL A 116 -3.40 -12.45 -0.15
CA VAL A 116 -2.72 -11.45 -0.96
C VAL A 116 -1.91 -10.57 0.01
N GLU A 117 -0.60 -10.77 0.05
CA GLU A 117 0.34 -10.14 0.98
C GLU A 117 -0.09 -10.34 2.46
N GLY A 118 -0.28 -11.59 2.85
CA GLY A 118 -0.65 -11.95 4.24
C GLY A 118 -2.07 -11.56 4.69
N ALA A 119 -2.89 -10.96 3.82
CA ALA A 119 -4.28 -10.60 4.09
C ALA A 119 -5.25 -11.20 3.07
N ALA A 120 -6.54 -11.31 3.38
CA ALA A 120 -7.53 -11.83 2.43
C ALA A 120 -7.76 -10.92 1.21
N SER A 121 -7.36 -9.64 1.30
CA SER A 121 -7.48 -8.67 0.21
C SER A 121 -6.48 -7.52 0.38
N GLN A 122 -6.12 -6.87 -0.72
CA GLN A 122 -5.39 -5.61 -0.75
C GLN A 122 -6.24 -4.49 -1.36
N SER A 123 -5.90 -3.23 -1.14
CA SER A 123 -6.65 -2.08 -1.67
C SER A 123 -5.75 -0.96 -2.16
N LEU A 124 -6.09 -0.37 -3.31
CA LEU A 124 -5.44 0.81 -3.89
C LEU A 124 -6.38 2.01 -3.76
N ASN A 125 -6.11 2.83 -2.74
CA ASN A 125 -6.97 3.97 -2.35
C ASN A 125 -6.44 5.33 -2.87
N ALA A 126 -5.25 5.35 -3.44
CA ALA A 126 -4.63 6.56 -4.00
C ALA A 126 -4.54 6.49 -5.53
N LEU A 127 -4.63 7.66 -6.17
CA LEU A 127 -4.35 7.78 -7.61
C LEU A 127 -2.91 7.34 -7.90
N ASN A 128 -2.70 6.62 -9.01
CA ASN A 128 -1.40 6.08 -9.43
C ASN A 128 -0.78 5.05 -8.47
N ALA A 129 -1.53 4.55 -7.49
CA ALA A 129 -1.09 3.41 -6.69
C ALA A 129 -0.91 2.18 -7.59
N ILE A 130 0.14 1.40 -7.31
CA ILE A 130 0.51 0.18 -8.03
C ILE A 130 0.54 -0.98 -7.02
N PHE A 131 0.16 -2.17 -7.47
CA PHE A 131 0.37 -3.46 -6.81
C PHE A 131 1.04 -4.44 -7.78
N GLN A 132 2.31 -4.75 -7.57
CA GLN A 132 3.01 -5.81 -8.32
C GLN A 132 3.04 -7.07 -7.47
N ALA A 133 2.28 -8.06 -7.91
CA ALA A 133 2.11 -9.32 -7.23
C ALA A 133 2.81 -10.45 -8.00
N GLN A 134 3.34 -11.43 -7.28
CA GLN A 134 3.72 -12.72 -7.84
C GLN A 134 3.16 -13.84 -6.96
N SER A 135 2.56 -14.86 -7.59
CA SER A 135 2.16 -16.06 -6.84
C SER A 135 3.38 -16.91 -6.52
N ASP A 136 3.50 -17.36 -5.27
CA ASP A 136 4.49 -18.33 -4.81
C ASP A 136 3.96 -19.78 -4.81
N GLY A 137 2.75 -20.00 -5.33
CA GLY A 137 2.06 -21.28 -5.29
C GLY A 137 1.26 -21.55 -4.02
N VAL A 138 1.18 -20.59 -3.10
CA VAL A 138 0.32 -20.62 -1.89
C VAL A 138 -0.50 -19.35 -1.78
N SER A 139 0.11 -18.20 -2.03
CA SER A 139 -0.46 -16.87 -1.90
C SER A 139 0.13 -15.91 -2.93
N TRP A 140 -0.46 -14.72 -3.04
CA TRP A 140 0.10 -13.65 -3.85
C TRP A 140 1.00 -12.75 -3.01
N GLN A 141 2.29 -12.72 -3.32
CA GLN A 141 3.29 -11.89 -2.64
C GLN A 141 3.41 -10.54 -3.36
N CYS A 142 3.47 -9.45 -2.60
CA CYS A 142 3.76 -8.12 -3.12
C CYS A 142 5.28 -7.97 -3.34
N LEU A 143 5.71 -7.84 -4.59
CA LEU A 143 7.12 -7.68 -4.95
C LEU A 143 7.54 -6.22 -5.12
N GLY A 144 6.59 -5.33 -5.35
CA GLY A 144 6.85 -3.94 -5.66
C GLY A 144 5.55 -3.21 -5.92
N GLY A 145 5.55 -1.89 -5.81
CA GLY A 145 4.29 -1.16 -5.75
C GLY A 145 3.46 -1.69 -4.59
N SER A 146 3.65 -1.15 -3.42
CA SER A 146 2.52 -1.09 -2.50
C SER A 146 1.86 0.24 -2.77
N ASN A 147 0.54 0.34 -2.54
CA ASN A 147 -0.15 1.57 -2.16
C ASN A 147 0.89 2.58 -1.67
N SER A 148 1.06 3.74 -2.32
CA SER A 148 2.10 4.75 -2.03
C SER A 148 1.94 5.35 -0.62
N ALA A 149 2.06 4.47 0.37
CA ALA A 149 1.60 4.50 1.74
C ALA A 149 2.56 3.71 2.65
N ALA A 150 3.47 2.88 2.12
CA ALA A 150 4.56 2.31 2.92
C ALA A 150 5.62 3.37 3.35
N TRP A 151 5.50 4.61 2.86
CA TRP A 151 6.29 5.78 3.29
C TRP A 151 5.44 6.92 3.84
N GLY A 152 4.26 6.60 4.40
CA GLY A 152 3.42 7.56 5.11
C GLY A 152 2.04 7.72 4.47
N HIS A 153 1.14 6.77 4.73
CA HIS A 153 -0.27 7.16 4.74
C HIS A 153 -0.43 8.26 5.78
N VAL A 154 -0.73 9.48 5.35
CA VAL A 154 -1.06 10.59 6.26
C VAL A 154 -2.36 10.23 6.96
N GLN A 155 -2.27 9.53 8.08
CA GLN A 155 -3.39 9.37 8.98
C GLN A 155 -3.74 10.74 9.56
N PRO A 156 -5.03 11.06 9.73
CA PRO A 156 -5.42 12.33 10.32
C PRO A 156 -4.80 12.47 11.71
N ILE A 157 -4.38 13.69 12.05
CA ILE A 157 -3.92 14.00 13.40
C ILE A 157 -5.07 13.76 14.36
N ALA A 158 -4.88 12.88 15.34
CA ALA A 158 -5.88 12.60 16.35
C ALA A 158 -5.73 13.58 17.51
N ASN A 159 -6.83 14.24 17.88
CA ASN A 159 -6.86 15.05 19.10
C ASN A 159 -6.80 14.13 20.33
N VAL A 160 -5.91 14.44 21.26
CA VAL A 160 -5.82 13.78 22.55
C VAL A 160 -6.31 14.77 23.59
N ALA A 161 -7.48 14.53 24.18
CA ALA A 161 -8.09 15.41 25.18
C ALA A 161 -7.57 15.04 26.58
N PRO A 162 -6.70 15.85 27.22
CA PRO A 162 -6.17 15.52 28.53
C PRO A 162 -7.25 15.68 29.61
N GLY A 163 -7.35 14.68 30.50
CA GLY A 163 -8.33 14.64 31.59
C GLY A 163 -7.79 15.20 32.91
N ALA A 164 -7.81 14.42 33.99
CA ALA A 164 -7.15 14.80 35.23
C ALA A 164 -5.61 14.69 35.10
N SER A 165 -4.88 15.50 35.85
CA SER A 165 -3.42 15.44 35.96
C SER A 165 -2.99 14.53 37.13
N PRO A 166 -2.01 13.64 36.95
CA PRO A 166 -1.31 13.30 35.70
C PRO A 166 -2.21 12.58 34.69
N PHE A 167 -2.07 12.93 33.42
CA PHE A 167 -2.81 12.30 32.33
C PHE A 167 -1.95 11.26 31.61
N THR A 168 -2.50 10.09 31.32
CA THR A 168 -1.81 9.00 30.58
C THR A 168 -2.49 8.75 29.24
N TYR A 169 -1.74 8.92 28.16
CA TYR A 169 -2.14 8.54 26.81
C TYR A 169 -1.46 7.25 26.40
N THR A 170 -2.21 6.24 25.94
CA THR A 170 -1.64 5.01 25.34
C THR A 170 -1.71 5.11 23.83
N ALA A 171 -0.57 5.00 23.15
CA ALA A 171 -0.50 5.11 21.70
C ALA A 171 -1.08 3.84 21.01
N PRO A 172 -2.09 3.97 20.13
CA PRO A 172 -2.68 2.81 19.44
C PRO A 172 -1.80 2.29 18.29
N ALA A 173 -0.88 3.11 17.80
CA ALA A 173 0.03 2.82 16.69
C ALA A 173 1.37 3.54 16.89
N ALA A 174 2.35 3.26 16.03
CA ALA A 174 3.57 4.05 15.98
C ALA A 174 3.27 5.47 15.49
N GLY A 175 3.97 6.47 16.01
CA GLY A 175 3.75 7.86 15.66
C GLY A 175 4.48 8.84 16.57
N THR A 176 3.97 10.06 16.68
CA THR A 176 4.49 11.10 17.57
C THR A 176 3.35 11.77 18.33
N VAL A 177 3.52 11.92 19.65
CA VAL A 177 2.65 12.76 20.48
C VAL A 177 3.26 14.14 20.57
N VAL A 178 2.47 15.16 20.20
CA VAL A 178 2.84 16.57 20.30
C VAL A 178 2.06 17.18 21.46
N VAL A 179 2.77 17.81 22.40
CA VAL A 179 2.19 18.52 23.55
C VAL A 179 2.50 20.01 23.40
N THR A 180 1.48 20.87 23.47
CA THR A 180 1.61 22.33 23.29
C THR A 180 0.74 23.09 24.30
N GLY A 181 1.24 24.22 24.79
CA GLY A 181 0.53 25.06 25.75
C GLY A 181 0.41 24.45 27.15
N GLY A 182 -0.46 25.03 27.98
CA GLY A 182 -0.63 24.62 29.38
C GLY A 182 0.57 24.94 30.27
N THR A 183 0.56 24.36 31.48
CA THR A 183 1.67 24.44 32.44
C THR A 183 2.12 23.04 32.79
N VAL A 184 2.94 22.46 31.93
CA VAL A 184 3.49 21.10 32.05
C VAL A 184 4.67 21.12 33.03
N SER A 185 4.63 20.25 34.04
CA SER A 185 5.67 20.11 35.06
C SER A 185 6.48 18.83 34.91
N ASN A 186 5.96 17.82 34.20
CA ASN A 186 6.70 16.60 33.87
C ASN A 186 6.14 15.89 32.64
N ILE A 187 7.01 15.23 31.88
CA ILE A 187 6.64 14.31 30.78
C ILE A 187 7.44 13.03 30.95
N GLN A 188 6.75 11.89 30.86
CA GLN A 188 7.36 10.56 30.91
C GLN A 188 6.89 9.70 29.74
N LEU A 189 7.78 8.89 29.20
CA LEU A 189 7.49 7.82 28.24
C LEU A 189 7.64 6.48 28.96
N LYS A 190 6.60 5.67 28.95
CA LYS A 190 6.62 4.32 29.50
C LYS A 190 6.41 3.29 28.39
N ARG A 191 7.28 2.29 28.36
CA ARG A 191 7.23 1.14 27.44
C ARG A 191 7.34 -0.14 28.24
N GLY A 192 6.27 -0.92 28.29
CA GLY A 192 6.18 -2.09 29.17
C GLY A 192 6.41 -1.70 30.64
N ALA A 193 7.47 -2.25 31.25
CA ALA A 193 7.85 -1.94 32.64
C ALA A 193 8.79 -0.74 32.79
N THR A 194 9.41 -0.26 31.71
CA THR A 194 10.42 0.80 31.76
C THR A 194 9.76 2.17 31.60
N THR A 195 10.12 3.12 32.46
CA THR A 195 9.68 4.52 32.39
C THR A 195 10.88 5.44 32.27
N ILE A 196 10.85 6.36 31.30
CA ILE A 196 11.89 7.36 31.05
C ILE A 196 11.28 8.74 31.25
N THR A 197 11.96 9.58 32.04
CA THR A 197 11.60 11.00 32.19
C THR A 197 12.23 11.81 31.05
N ILE A 198 11.41 12.57 30.30
CA ILE A 198 11.86 13.38 29.16
C ILE A 198 12.21 14.82 29.58
N ALA A 199 11.75 15.26 30.75
CA ALA A 199 11.67 16.64 31.23
C ALA A 199 10.48 17.42 30.65
N ALA A 200 10.01 18.40 31.41
CA ALA A 200 8.90 19.26 31.01
C ALA A 200 9.32 20.17 29.86
N ALA A 201 8.54 20.16 28.77
CA ALA A 201 8.71 21.06 27.64
C ALA A 201 7.34 21.35 27.00
N SER A 202 7.20 22.54 26.42
CA SER A 202 6.06 22.94 25.61
C SER A 202 6.55 23.97 24.57
N PRO A 203 6.61 23.63 23.26
CA PRO A 203 6.19 22.36 22.68
C PRO A 203 7.10 21.18 23.05
N ALA A 204 6.52 19.99 23.16
CA ALA A 204 7.25 18.73 23.26
C ALA A 204 6.78 17.75 22.18
N THR A 205 7.72 17.01 21.60
CA THR A 205 7.45 15.95 20.62
C THR A 205 8.00 14.64 21.13
N ILE A 206 7.13 13.66 21.34
CA ILE A 206 7.46 12.37 21.94
C ILE A 206 7.20 11.28 20.89
N PRO A 207 8.25 10.68 20.29
CA PRO A 207 8.08 9.53 19.41
C PRO A 207 7.61 8.32 20.23
N VAL A 208 6.63 7.59 19.70
CA VAL A 208 5.99 6.45 20.37
C VAL A 208 5.80 5.28 19.41
N SER A 209 5.86 4.08 19.96
CA SER A 209 5.40 2.84 19.33
C SER A 209 3.99 2.47 19.81
N ALA A 210 3.34 1.53 19.12
CA ALA A 210 2.06 0.99 19.59
C ALA A 210 2.20 0.40 21.01
N GLY A 211 1.29 0.77 21.92
CA GLY A 211 1.29 0.36 23.32
C GLY A 211 2.17 1.21 24.26
N ASP A 212 2.97 2.14 23.74
CA ASP A 212 3.70 3.08 24.60
C ASP A 212 2.71 4.02 25.32
N GLN A 213 3.09 4.44 26.53
CA GLN A 213 2.33 5.38 27.35
C GLN A 213 3.08 6.70 27.49
N VAL A 214 2.43 7.80 27.15
CA VAL A 214 2.91 9.16 27.42
C VAL A 214 2.15 9.69 28.64
N ILE A 215 2.89 9.95 29.72
CA ILE A 215 2.35 10.45 30.99
C ILE A 215 2.74 11.91 31.10
N VAL A 216 1.75 12.80 31.24
CA VAL A 216 1.95 14.25 31.30
C VAL A 216 1.37 14.79 32.60
N THR A 217 2.22 15.44 33.41
CA THR A 217 1.81 16.14 34.63
C THR A 217 1.74 17.64 34.34
N TYR A 218 0.63 18.27 34.71
CA TYR A 218 0.40 19.70 34.50
C TYR A 218 -0.50 20.33 35.58
N SER A 219 -0.45 21.66 35.70
CA SER A 219 -1.39 22.47 36.51
C SER A 219 -2.40 23.25 35.67
N ALA A 220 -2.07 23.55 34.42
CA ALA A 220 -3.00 24.02 33.40
C ALA A 220 -2.97 23.06 32.21
N ALA A 221 -4.14 22.64 31.72
CA ALA A 221 -4.25 21.59 30.71
C ALA A 221 -3.54 21.98 29.39
N PRO A 222 -2.64 21.12 28.86
CA PRO A 222 -2.05 21.34 27.55
C PRO A 222 -3.01 20.89 26.43
N THR A 223 -2.69 21.27 25.20
CA THR A 223 -3.23 20.64 23.99
C THR A 223 -2.32 19.48 23.60
N MET A 224 -2.91 18.30 23.36
CA MET A 224 -2.17 17.12 22.93
C MET A 224 -2.70 16.61 21.59
N SER A 225 -1.80 16.19 20.71
CA SER A 225 -2.14 15.64 19.40
C SER A 225 -1.27 14.44 19.08
N PHE A 226 -1.86 13.39 18.50
CA PHE A 226 -1.13 12.22 18.02
C PHE A 226 -1.07 12.25 16.50
N VAL A 227 0.15 12.18 15.96
CA VAL A 227 0.44 12.11 14.53
C VAL A 227 0.89 10.69 14.23
N PRO A 228 0.02 9.83 13.65
CA PRO A 228 0.39 8.45 13.33
C PRO A 228 1.42 8.42 12.19
N ARG A 229 2.29 7.41 12.20
CA ARG A 229 3.31 7.18 11.16
C ARG A 229 3.03 5.91 10.36
#